data_AF-A0AAN4Z0L7-F1
#
_entry.id   AF-A0AAN4Z0L7-F1
#
_cell.length_a   1.000
_cell.length_b   1.000
_cell.length_c   1.000
_cell.angle_alpha   90.00
_cell.angle_beta   90.00
_cell.angle_gamma   90.00
#
_symmetry.space_group_name_H-M   'P 1'
#
loop_
_entity.id
_entity.type
_entity.pdbx_description
1 polymer ?
#
loop_
_entity_poly.entity_id
_entity_poly.type
_entity_poly.pdbx_seq_one_letter_code
_entity_poly.pdbx_strand_id
1 'polypeptide(L)'
;MVWISSDIHDTTTIDSKYAKDPKGWHGTFVYKADDQEEREFYVASHGYTSGKEDFTLKEATHTPEKQNRTPRGGRRSGKIV
;
A
#
# COMPACT_ATOMS: atom_id res chain seq x y z
N MET A 1 -11.51 -17.87 -2.04
CA MET A 1 -11.72 -16.55 -2.64
C MET A 1 -10.43 -15.75 -2.51
N VAL A 2 -10.12 -14.87 -3.46
CA VAL A 2 -8.99 -13.93 -3.30
C VAL A 2 -9.53 -12.53 -3.51
N TRP A 3 -9.29 -11.63 -2.55
CA TRP A 3 -9.59 -10.21 -2.70
C TRP A 3 -8.35 -9.51 -3.25
N ILE A 4 -8.52 -8.72 -4.31
CA ILE A 4 -7.45 -7.95 -4.94
C ILE A 4 -7.96 -6.53 -5.16
N SER A 5 -7.14 -5.53 -4.84
CA SER A 5 -7.37 -4.13 -5.19
C SER A 5 -6.08 -3.46 -5.65
N SER A 6 -6.23 -2.41 -6.44
CA SER A 6 -5.11 -1.60 -6.89
C SER A 6 -5.51 -0.14 -7.05
N ASP A 7 -4.59 0.78 -6.76
CA ASP A 7 -4.75 2.21 -7.00
C ASP A 7 -3.43 2.83 -7.44
N ILE A 8 -3.47 3.87 -8.28
CA ILE A 8 -2.28 4.63 -8.73
C ILE A 8 -2.30 6.05 -8.17
N HIS A 9 -1.28 6.39 -7.41
CA HIS A 9 -1.20 7.67 -6.72
C HIS A 9 0.26 8.10 -6.52
N ASP A 10 0.48 9.38 -6.24
CA ASP A 10 1.81 9.94 -5.98
C ASP A 10 1.96 10.44 -4.53
N THR A 11 1.18 9.86 -3.64
CA THR A 11 1.10 10.25 -2.24
C THR A 11 1.39 9.10 -1.30
N THR A 12 1.97 9.40 -0.16
CA THR A 12 2.24 8.43 0.91
C THR A 12 1.97 9.05 2.28
N THR A 13 2.19 8.29 3.34
CA THR A 13 2.13 8.79 4.72
C THR A 13 3.54 8.83 5.31
N ILE A 14 4.05 10.04 5.56
CA ILE A 14 5.36 10.29 6.19
C ILE A 14 5.10 10.96 7.53
N ASP A 15 5.67 10.42 8.62
CA ASP A 15 5.49 10.96 9.97
C ASP A 15 4.05 11.33 10.28
N SER A 16 3.11 10.42 10.00
CA SER A 16 1.66 10.59 10.22
C SER A 16 0.92 11.51 9.24
N LYS A 17 1.62 12.18 8.33
CA LYS A 17 1.04 13.18 7.45
C LYS A 17 0.94 12.63 6.04
N TYR A 18 -0.20 12.88 5.41
CA TYR A 18 -0.36 12.62 3.99
C TYR A 18 0.47 13.64 3.20
N ALA A 19 1.36 13.16 2.35
CA ALA A 19 2.32 13.97 1.60
C ALA A 19 2.59 13.34 0.23
N LYS A 20 3.25 14.08 -0.66
CA LYS A 20 3.78 13.50 -1.90
C LYS A 20 4.84 12.44 -1.56
N ASP A 21 4.79 11.32 -2.26
CA ASP A 21 5.80 10.29 -2.14
C ASP A 21 7.11 10.81 -2.75
N PRO A 22 8.25 10.73 -2.04
CA PRO A 22 9.54 11.19 -2.55
C PRO A 22 9.98 10.48 -3.83
N LYS A 23 9.49 9.26 -4.09
CA LYS A 23 9.74 8.48 -5.31
C LYS A 23 8.69 8.74 -6.40
N GLY A 24 7.65 9.54 -6.12
CA GLY A 24 6.65 9.95 -7.09
C GLY A 24 5.51 8.93 -7.30
N TRP A 25 5.04 8.84 -8.54
CA TRP A 25 3.89 7.99 -8.91
C TRP A 25 4.18 6.51 -8.70
N HIS A 26 3.22 5.83 -8.08
CA HIS A 26 3.29 4.39 -7.89
C HIS A 26 1.89 3.76 -7.86
N GLY A 27 1.82 2.52 -8.33
CA GLY A 27 0.69 1.64 -8.11
C GLY A 27 0.84 0.94 -6.76
N THR A 28 -0.18 0.99 -5.92
CA THR A 28 -0.31 0.14 -4.74
C THR A 28 -1.18 -1.05 -5.10
N PHE A 29 -0.68 -2.27 -4.88
CA PHE A 29 -1.38 -3.52 -5.14
C PHE A 29 -1.58 -4.24 -3.82
N VAL A 30 -2.83 -4.53 -3.47
CA VAL A 30 -3.20 -5.21 -2.23
C VAL A 30 -3.93 -6.50 -2.55
N TYR A 31 -3.55 -7.59 -1.88
CA TYR A 31 -4.30 -8.83 -1.94
C TYR A 31 -4.50 -9.47 -0.56
N LYS A 32 -5.54 -10.30 -0.48
CA LYS A 32 -5.84 -11.20 0.63
C LYS A 32 -6.36 -12.53 0.10
N ALA A 33 -5.70 -13.63 0.47
CA ALA A 33 -6.22 -14.98 0.30
C ALA A 33 -7.14 -15.36 1.48
N ASP A 34 -7.84 -16.49 1.37
CA ASP A 34 -8.80 -16.95 2.39
C ASP A 34 -8.15 -17.06 3.79
N ASP A 35 -6.97 -17.67 3.88
CA ASP A 35 -6.26 -17.83 5.16
C ASP A 35 -5.82 -16.48 5.74
N GLN A 36 -5.45 -15.53 4.89
CA GLN A 36 -5.06 -14.18 5.29
C GLN A 36 -6.27 -13.40 5.79
N GLU A 37 -7.43 -13.54 5.16
CA GLU A 37 -8.66 -12.91 5.63
C GLU A 37 -9.08 -13.48 7.01
N GLU A 38 -9.04 -14.80 7.19
CA GLU A 38 -9.33 -15.44 8.48
C GLU A 38 -8.39 -14.96 9.60
N ARG A 39 -7.13 -14.70 9.28
CA ARG A 39 -6.11 -14.21 10.23
C ARG A 39 -6.10 -12.69 10.38
N GLU A 40 -6.91 -11.96 9.61
CA GLU A 40 -6.91 -10.49 9.49
C GLU A 40 -5.57 -9.90 8.99
N PHE A 41 -4.98 -10.50 7.95
CA PHE A 41 -3.77 -10.03 7.28
C PHE A 41 -4.02 -9.64 5.82
N TYR A 42 -3.10 -8.84 5.28
CA TYR A 42 -3.00 -8.54 3.86
C TYR A 42 -1.54 -8.36 3.45
N VAL A 43 -1.31 -8.41 2.14
CA VAL A 43 -0.03 -8.02 1.55
C VAL A 43 -0.24 -6.80 0.70
N ALA A 44 0.66 -5.82 0.84
CA ALA A 44 0.73 -4.65 -0.03
C ALA A 44 2.09 -4.58 -0.71
N SER A 45 2.09 -4.41 -2.02
CA SER A 45 3.27 -4.16 -2.84
C SER A 45 3.12 -2.84 -3.59
N HIS A 46 4.23 -2.16 -3.86
CA HIS A 46 4.21 -0.89 -4.61
C HIS A 46 5.10 -1.00 -5.84
N GLY A 47 4.61 -0.56 -6.99
CA GLY A 47 5.38 -0.45 -8.23
C GLY A 47 5.47 1.01 -8.67
N TYR A 48 6.69 1.56 -8.80
CA TYR A 48 6.91 2.95 -9.16
C TYR A 48 6.93 3.15 -10.67
N THR A 49 6.35 4.27 -11.13
CA THR A 49 6.19 4.62 -12.54
C THR A 49 6.74 6.02 -12.84
N SER A 50 6.87 6.41 -14.11
CA SER A 50 7.25 7.80 -14.46
C SER A 50 6.14 8.81 -14.22
N GLY A 51 4.89 8.36 -14.12
CA GLY A 51 3.72 9.22 -14.18
C GLY A 51 2.43 8.43 -14.02
N LYS A 52 1.33 9.16 -13.83
CA LYS A 52 -0.01 8.59 -13.59
C LYS A 52 -0.48 7.63 -14.69
N GLU A 53 -0.15 7.92 -15.95
CA GLU A 53 -0.58 7.15 -17.12
C GLU A 53 0.57 6.35 -17.76
N ASP A 54 1.72 6.28 -17.09
CA ASP A 54 2.80 5.37 -17.46
C ASP A 54 2.68 4.11 -16.60
N PHE A 55 2.36 2.98 -17.21
CA PHE A 55 2.22 1.70 -16.52
C PHE A 55 3.50 0.86 -16.54
N THR A 56 4.61 1.42 -17.01
CA THR A 56 5.92 0.77 -16.97
C THR A 56 6.50 0.86 -15.57
N LEU A 57 6.76 -0.29 -14.95
CA LEU A 57 7.38 -0.36 -13.63
C LEU A 57 8.89 -0.13 -13.73
N LYS A 58 9.39 0.86 -12.99
CA LYS A 58 10.84 1.14 -12.87
C LYS A 58 11.49 0.46 -11.68
N GLU A 59 10.73 0.36 -10.60
CA GLU A 59 11.14 -0.23 -9.33
C GLU A 59 9.91 -0.85 -8.68
N ALA A 60 10.11 -1.90 -7.89
CA ALA A 60 9.06 -2.47 -7.06
C ALA A 60 9.55 -2.66 -5.62
N THR A 61 8.64 -2.47 -4.68
CA THR A 61 8.84 -2.82 -3.27
C THR A 61 7.77 -3.82 -2.86
N HIS A 62 8.18 -4.82 -2.09
CA HIS A 62 7.28 -5.81 -1.53
C HIS A 62 7.39 -5.74 -0.01
N THR A 63 6.26 -5.70 0.68
CA THR A 63 6.24 -5.80 2.14
C THR A 63 5.66 -7.15 2.57
N PRO A 64 6.23 -7.80 3.60
CA PRO A 64 5.62 -9.00 4.19
C PRO A 64 4.19 -8.74 4.67
N GLU A 65 3.47 -9.81 5.00
CA GLU A 65 2.10 -9.72 5.52
C GLU A 65 1.97 -8.72 6.66
N LYS A 66 0.90 -7.92 6.62
CA LYS A 66 0.56 -6.94 7.64
C LYS A 66 -0.80 -7.28 8.22
N GLN A 67 -0.94 -7.18 9.54
CA GLN A 67 -2.25 -7.21 10.17
C GLN A 67 -3.07 -6.02 9.70
N ASN A 68 -4.37 -6.21 9.46
CA ASN A 68 -5.33 -5.13 9.21
C ASN A 68 -5.20 -4.06 10.32
N ARG A 69 -4.99 -4.52 11.56
CA ARG A 69 -4.84 -3.69 12.76
C ARG A 69 -3.57 -2.83 12.80
N THR A 70 -2.70 -2.93 11.80
CA THR A 70 -1.48 -2.13 11.71
C THR A 70 -1.85 -0.65 11.62
N PRO A 71 -1.45 0.18 12.60
CA PRO A 71 -1.79 1.59 12.59
C PRO A 71 -1.25 2.28 11.34
N ARG A 72 -2.09 3.06 10.66
CA ARG A 72 -1.66 3.92 9.55
C ARG A 72 -1.39 5.32 10.08
N GLY A 73 -0.23 5.86 9.74
CA GLY A 73 0.19 7.19 10.16
C GLY A 73 0.72 7.22 11.58
N GLY A 74 0.46 8.33 12.28
CA GLY A 74 1.16 8.64 13.52
C GLY A 74 0.80 7.79 14.70
N ARG A 75 1.67 7.82 15.71
CA ARG A 75 1.50 7.17 17.01
C ARG A 75 0.16 7.50 17.72
N ARG A 76 -0.62 8.47 17.21
CA ARG A 76 -1.95 8.89 17.71
C ARG A 76 -3.01 9.09 16.61
N SER A 77 -2.77 8.61 15.39
CA SER A 77 -3.71 8.82 14.29
C SER A 77 -5.02 8.05 14.46
N GLY A 78 -5.02 6.95 15.23
CA GLY A 78 -6.18 6.07 15.38
C GLY A 78 -6.64 5.39 14.09
N LYS A 79 -5.96 5.63 12.97
CA LYS A 79 -6.28 5.02 11.68
C LYS A 79 -5.74 3.60 11.67
N ILE A 80 -6.60 2.68 11.26
CA ILE A 80 -6.37 1.25 11.16
C ILE A 80 -6.79 0.82 9.75
N VAL A 81 -6.24 -0.27 9.23
CA VAL A 81 -6.60 -0.82 7.90
C VAL A 81 -7.75 -1.81 8.06
#